data_AF-A0A0D8ZVF3-F1
#
_entry.id   AF-A0A0D8ZVF3-F1
#
_cell.length_a   1.000
_cell.length_b   1.000
_cell.length_c   1.000
_cell.angle_alpha   90.00
_cell.angle_beta   90.00
_cell.angle_gamma   90.00
#
_symmetry.space_group_name_H-M   'P 1'
#
loop_
_entity.id
_entity.type
_entity.pdbx_description
1 polymer ?
#
loop_
_entity_poly.entity_id
_entity_poly.type
_entity_poly.pdbx_seq_one_letter_code
_entity_poly.pdbx_strand_id
1 'polypeptide(L)' 'MTPNTSLEERLAAAEAAIAQLQKQVVAPESTNWLQQITGSFKGEPAFEEVIAYGQAIRQGDESLLEAQDEQ' A
#
# COMPACT_ATOMS: atom_id res chain seq x y z
N MET A 1 44.36 32.48 -10.13
CA MET A 1 43.76 32.67 -8.80
C MET A 1 42.26 32.43 -8.94
N THR A 2 41.84 31.17 -8.97
CA THR A 2 40.45 30.69 -9.05
C THR A 2 40.50 29.27 -8.49
N PRO A 3 39.57 28.79 -7.62
CA PRO A 3 38.13 28.95 -7.79
C PRO A 3 37.34 28.77 -6.47
N ASN A 4 37.61 29.52 -5.39
CA ASN A 4 36.83 29.34 -4.15
C ASN A 4 35.34 29.63 -4.39
N THR A 5 35.03 30.70 -5.15
CA THR A 5 33.66 31.08 -5.53
C THR A 5 32.87 29.93 -6.18
N SER A 6 33.53 29.08 -6.96
CA SER A 6 32.90 27.91 -7.58
C SER A 6 32.57 26.81 -6.57
N LEU A 7 33.37 26.67 -5.51
CA LEU A 7 33.09 25.72 -4.42
C LEU A 7 31.91 26.19 -3.57
N GLU A 8 31.87 27.47 -3.21
CA GLU A 8 30.74 28.02 -2.45
C GLU A 8 29.43 27.95 -3.25
N GLU A 9 29.46 28.25 -4.56
CA GLU A 9 28.30 28.11 -5.45
C GLU A 9 27.82 26.66 -5.56
N ARG A 10 28.75 25.71 -5.68
CA ARG A 10 28.41 24.28 -5.73
C ARG A 10 27.85 23.77 -4.42
N LEU A 11 28.36 24.29 -3.29
CA LEU A 11 27.85 23.93 -1.96
C LEU A 11 26.44 24.48 -1.76
N ALA A 12 26.21 25.75 -2.11
CA ALA A 12 24.89 26.38 -2.04
C ALA A 12 23.86 25.64 -2.92
N ALA A 13 24.26 25.21 -4.12
CA ALA A 13 23.40 24.40 -4.99
C ALA A 13 23.07 23.02 -4.38
N ALA A 14 24.05 22.38 -3.73
CA ALA A 14 23.84 21.10 -3.05
C ALA A 14 22.91 21.25 -1.84
N GLU A 15 23.09 22.29 -1.02
CA GLU A 15 22.21 22.59 0.12
C GLU A 15 20.78 22.87 -0.31
N ALA A 16 20.57 23.63 -1.39
CA ALA A 16 19.25 23.88 -1.95
C ALA A 16 18.58 22.59 -2.47
N ALA A 17 19.33 21.73 -3.15
CA ALA A 17 18.84 20.44 -3.62
C ALA A 17 18.47 19.51 -2.45
N ILE A 18 19.29 19.46 -1.40
CA ILE A 18 19.00 18.68 -0.19
C ILE A 18 17.76 19.21 0.51
N ALA A 19 17.62 20.52 0.67
CA ALA A 19 16.44 21.14 1.29
C ALA A 19 15.16 20.83 0.48
N GLN A 20 15.25 20.81 -0.85
CA GLN A 20 14.13 20.44 -1.72
C GLN A 20 13.76 18.96 -1.59
N LEU A 21 14.76 18.06 -1.53
CA LEU A 21 14.55 16.63 -1.32
C LEU A 21 13.94 16.35 0.06
N GLN A 22 14.43 17.00 1.11
CA GLN A 22 13.88 16.86 2.47
C GLN A 22 12.39 17.25 2.51
N LYS A 23 11.99 18.33 1.84
CA LYS A 23 10.57 18.72 1.75
C LYS A 23 9.70 17.67 1.03
N GLN A 24 10.26 16.93 0.08
CA GLN A 24 9.55 15.86 -0.64
C GLN A 24 9.49 14.56 0.17
N VAL A 25 10.54 14.26 0.94
CA VAL A 25 10.60 13.08 1.82
C VAL A 25 9.71 13.25 3.05
N VAL A 26 9.52 14.49 3.53
CA VAL A 26 8.54 14.84 4.58
C VAL A 26 7.11 14.91 4.02
N ALA A 27 6.83 14.28 2.87
CA ALA A 27 5.46 13.89 2.56
C ALA A 27 4.93 13.08 3.76
N PRO A 28 3.70 13.35 4.24
CA PRO A 28 3.16 12.70 5.42
C PRO A 28 3.35 11.20 5.24
N GLU A 29 3.94 10.54 6.26
CA GLU A 29 4.19 9.10 6.28
C GLU A 29 3.08 8.44 5.47
N SER A 30 3.44 7.90 4.30
CA SER A 30 2.46 7.27 3.42
C SER A 30 1.75 6.26 4.30
N THR A 31 0.52 6.59 4.72
CA THR A 31 -0.18 5.81 5.74
C THR A 31 -0.13 4.40 5.25
N ASN A 32 0.55 3.52 6.00
CA ASN A 32 0.98 2.22 5.49
C ASN A 32 -0.20 1.61 4.73
N TRP A 33 -0.05 1.42 3.42
CA TRP A 33 -1.18 1.05 2.57
C TRP A 33 -1.85 -0.24 3.09
N LEU A 34 -1.05 -1.11 3.74
CA LEU A 34 -1.55 -2.29 4.43
C LEU A 34 -2.50 -1.92 5.58
N GLN A 35 -2.20 -0.89 6.38
CA GLN A 35 -3.12 -0.39 7.41
C GLN A 35 -4.41 0.19 6.83
N GLN A 36 -4.39 0.72 5.60
CA GLN A 36 -5.60 1.21 4.94
C GLN A 36 -6.52 0.08 4.46
N ILE A 37 -5.96 -1.08 4.10
CA ILE A 37 -6.73 -2.24 3.64
C ILE A 37 -7.00 -3.26 4.76
N THR A 38 -6.24 -3.22 5.85
CA THR A 38 -6.41 -4.13 6.99
C THR A 38 -7.73 -3.81 7.68
N GLY A 39 -8.67 -4.75 7.59
CA GLY A 39 -10.03 -4.58 8.13
C GLY A 39 -11.07 -4.12 7.11
N SER A 40 -10.71 -3.88 5.84
CA SER A 40 -11.69 -3.58 4.78
C SER A 40 -12.70 -4.71 4.55
N PHE A 41 -12.37 -5.93 4.99
CA PHE A 41 -13.26 -7.10 4.94
C PHE A 41 -13.86 -7.46 6.30
N LYS A 42 -13.57 -6.68 7.36
CA LYS A 42 -14.04 -6.99 8.71
C LYS A 42 -15.55 -6.69 8.81
N GLY A 43 -16.32 -7.74 9.06
CA GLY A 43 -17.78 -7.63 9.19
C GLY A 43 -18.50 -7.57 7.86
N GLU A 44 -17.82 -7.90 6.75
CA GLU A 44 -18.47 -7.99 5.45
C GLU A 44 -19.15 -9.35 5.29
N PRO A 45 -20.50 -9.43 5.15
CA PRO A 45 -21.21 -10.69 5.11
C PRO A 45 -20.81 -11.59 3.94
N ALA A 46 -20.49 -11.00 2.78
CA ALA A 46 -20.03 -11.73 1.61
C ALA A 46 -18.66 -12.41 1.84
N PHE A 47 -17.85 -11.90 2.77
CA PHE A 47 -16.55 -12.50 3.07
C PHE A 47 -16.69 -13.85 3.79
N GLU A 48 -17.67 -13.99 4.68
CA GLU A 48 -17.96 -15.28 5.34
C GLU A 48 -18.40 -16.34 4.32
N GLU A 49 -19.16 -15.94 3.31
CA GLU A 49 -19.57 -16.81 2.21
C GLU A 49 -18.36 -17.33 1.41
N VAL A 50 -17.42 -16.44 1.08
CA VAL A 50 -16.17 -16.82 0.40
C VAL A 50 -15.33 -17.79 1.25
N ILE A 51 -15.30 -17.62 2.58
CA ILE A 51 -14.62 -18.57 3.47
C ILE A 51 -15.32 -19.93 3.45
N ALA A 52 -16.66 -19.96 3.52
CA ALA A 52 -17.45 -21.18 3.46
C ALA A 52 -17.22 -21.93 2.14
N TYR A 53 -17.27 -21.25 0.99
CA TYR A 53 -16.94 -21.85 -0.31
C TYR A 53 -15.52 -22.40 -0.35
N GLY A 54 -14.54 -21.62 0.12
CA GLY A 54 -13.15 -22.08 0.15
C GLY A 54 -12.95 -23.31 1.04
N GLN A 55 -13.69 -23.43 2.14
CA GLN A 55 -13.70 -24.62 3.00
C GLN A 55 -14.35 -25.80 2.30
N ALA A 56 -15.52 -25.61 1.70
CA ALA A 56 -16.25 -26.63 0.96
C ALA A 56 -15.39 -27.24 -0.17
N ILE A 57 -14.74 -26.40 -0.99
CA ILE A 57 -13.83 -26.84 -2.05
C ILE A 57 -12.68 -27.70 -1.49
N ARG A 58 -12.08 -27.31 -0.37
CA ARG A 58 -10.97 -28.07 0.25
C ARG A 58 -11.43 -29.38 0.90
N GLN A 59 -12.67 -29.42 1.37
CA GLN A 59 -13.27 -30.60 1.98
C GLN A 59 -13.92 -31.53 0.95
N GLY A 60 -14.03 -31.08 -0.31
CA GLY A 60 -14.72 -31.82 -1.38
C GLY A 60 -16.24 -31.83 -1.21
N ASP A 61 -16.79 -30.84 -0.52
CA ASP A 61 -18.25 -30.68 -0.35
C ASP A 61 -18.81 -29.82 -1.50
N GLU A 62 -19.34 -30.47 -2.53
CA GLU A 62 -19.94 -29.79 -3.69
C GLU A 62 -21.36 -29.27 -3.42
N SER A 63 -22.02 -29.68 -2.33
CA SER A 63 -23.44 -29.36 -2.06
C SER A 63 -23.71 -27.86 -1.89
N LEU A 64 -22.71 -27.11 -1.39
CA LEU A 64 -22.78 -25.65 -1.22
C LEU A 64 -22.60 -24.91 -2.56
N LEU A 65 -21.90 -25.51 -3.53
CA LEU A 65 -21.68 -24.94 -4.86
C LEU A 65 -22.93 -25.06 -5.74
N GLU A 66 -23.64 -26.19 -5.65
CA GLU A 66 -24.84 -26.47 -6.45
C GLU A 66 -26.06 -25.61 -6.05
N ALA A 67 -26.12 -25.14 -4.79
CA ALA A 67 -27.24 -24.34 -4.29
C ALA A 67 -27.36 -22.93 -4.91
N GLN A 68 -26.32 -22.43 -5.59
CA GLN A 68 -26.34 -21.13 -6.27
C GLN A 68 -26.77 -21.20 -7.74
N ASP A 69 -26.68 -22.36 -8.38
CA ASP A 69 -26.99 -22.49 -9.81
C ASP A 69 -28.51 -22.51 -10.09
N GLU A 70 -29.36 -22.50 -9.05
CA GLU A 70 -30.82 -22.51 -9.14
C GLU A 70 -31.50 -21.12 -8.96
N GLN A 71 -30.75 -19.99 -8.97
CA GLN A 71 -31.31 -18.63 -8.82
C GLN A 71 -31.29 -17.77 -10.09
#